data_AF-A0A3B9QQ33-F1
#
_entry.id   AF-A0A3B9QQ33-F1
#
_cell.length_a   1.000
_cell.length_b   1.000
_cell.length_c   1.000
_cell.angle_alpha   90.00
_cell.angle_beta   90.00
_cell.angle_gamma   90.00
#
_symmetry.space_group_name_H-M   'P 1'
#
loop_
_entity.id
_entity.type
_entity.pdbx_description
1 polymer ?
#
loop_
_entity_poly.entity_id
_entity_poly.type
_entity_poly.pdbx_seq_one_letter_code
_entity_poly.pdbx_strand_id
1 'polypeptide(L)'
;MKIKYGGEEIEVDLVDVVEAKEPWAEYKLSDGTKLKVRFVLGAVYRAKDKYTEGGDPVYITRSQNIVVAIVPDELRKEGQNGD
;
A
#
# COMPACT_ATOMS: atom_id res chain seq x y z
N MET A 1 -5.28 11.81 17.98
CA MET A 1 -5.11 12.84 16.93
C MET A 1 -6.36 12.90 16.05
N LYS A 2 -6.54 13.93 15.21
CA LYS A 2 -7.66 13.99 14.24
C LYS A 2 -7.19 13.70 12.82
N ILE A 3 -7.98 12.95 12.05
CA ILE A 3 -7.74 12.68 10.62
C ILE A 3 -9.03 12.83 9.81
N LYS A 4 -8.90 13.14 8.51
CA LYS A 4 -10.04 13.12 7.58
C LYS A 4 -10.28 11.70 7.06
N TYR A 5 -11.47 11.16 7.29
CA TYR A 5 -11.88 9.82 6.87
C TYR A 5 -13.34 9.85 6.40
N GLY A 6 -13.61 9.37 5.18
CA GLY A 6 -14.98 9.40 4.63
C GLY A 6 -15.58 10.80 4.46
N GLY A 7 -14.75 11.84 4.37
CA GLY A 7 -15.20 13.24 4.29
C GLY A 7 -15.36 13.94 5.65
N GLU A 8 -15.33 13.19 6.76
CA GLU A 8 -15.47 13.70 8.12
C GLU A 8 -14.10 13.78 8.84
N GLU A 9 -13.98 14.67 9.83
CA GLU A 9 -12.86 14.62 10.77
C GLU A 9 -13.21 13.70 11.95
N ILE A 10 -12.32 12.74 12.26
CA ILE A 10 -12.52 11.77 13.33
C ILE A 10 -11.32 11.74 14.28
N GLU A 11 -11.56 11.42 15.55
CA GLU A 11 -10.50 11.15 16.51
C GLU A 11 -9.99 9.71 16.42
N VAL A 12 -8.67 9.58 16.42
CA VAL A 12 -7.96 8.31 16.32
C VAL A 12 -6.78 8.22 17.28
N ASP A 13 -6.45 7.00 17.66
CA ASP A 13 -5.19 6.65 18.33
C ASP A 13 -4.24 5.99 17.31
N LEU A 14 -2.95 6.33 17.37
CA LEU A 14 -1.92 5.61 16.63
C LEU A 14 -1.77 4.22 17.25
N VAL A 15 -1.65 3.20 16.42
CA VAL A 15 -1.43 1.81 16.85
C VAL A 15 -0.10 1.35 16.29
N ASP A 16 0.80 0.96 17.19
CA ASP A 16 2.12 0.48 16.82
C ASP A 16 2.04 -0.91 16.19
N VAL A 17 2.76 -1.09 15.09
CA VAL A 17 2.95 -2.40 14.47
C VAL A 17 4.12 -3.08 15.15
N VAL A 18 3.85 -4.15 15.89
CA VAL A 18 4.87 -4.88 16.67
C VAL A 18 5.57 -5.99 15.88
N GLU A 19 4.92 -6.52 14.84
CA GLU A 19 5.48 -7.50 13.91
C GLU A 19 4.84 -7.30 12.53
N ALA A 20 5.60 -7.48 11.46
CA ALA A 20 5.10 -7.42 10.09
C ALA A 20 5.78 -8.47 9.18
N LYS A 21 4.99 -9.07 8.30
CA LYS A 21 5.46 -9.93 7.20
C LYS A 21 4.87 -9.41 5.90
N GLU A 22 5.70 -8.84 5.05
CA GLU A 22 5.27 -8.17 3.82
C GLU A 22 5.99 -8.78 2.61
N PRO A 23 5.76 -10.03 2.19
CA PRO A 23 6.51 -10.62 1.08
C PRO A 23 6.31 -9.86 -0.24
N TRP A 24 7.25 -10.05 -1.17
CA TRP A 24 7.03 -9.65 -2.57
C TRP A 24 6.05 -10.61 -3.22
N ALA A 25 5.02 -10.06 -3.85
CA ALA A 25 4.18 -10.78 -4.80
C ALA A 25 4.81 -10.66 -6.20
N GLU A 26 5.06 -11.79 -6.85
CA GLU A 26 5.68 -11.83 -8.18
C GLU A 26 4.68 -12.33 -9.22
N TYR A 27 4.59 -11.63 -10.35
CA TYR A 27 3.69 -11.93 -11.46
C TYR A 27 4.47 -11.98 -12.76
N LYS A 28 4.12 -12.91 -13.64
CA LYS A 28 4.55 -12.92 -15.04
C LYS A 28 3.38 -12.47 -15.90
N LEU A 29 3.56 -11.38 -16.63
CA LEU A 29 2.53 -10.84 -17.53
C LEU A 29 2.63 -11.50 -18.92
N SER A 30 1.57 -11.39 -19.70
CA SER A 30 1.46 -12.00 -21.03
C SER A 30 2.44 -11.42 -22.05
N ASP A 31 2.95 -10.22 -21.81
CA ASP A 31 3.96 -9.53 -22.63
C ASP A 31 5.41 -9.90 -22.25
N GLY A 32 5.60 -10.81 -21.30
CA GLY A 32 6.91 -11.24 -20.81
C GLY A 32 7.45 -10.44 -19.62
N THR A 33 6.80 -9.33 -19.24
CA THR A 33 7.18 -8.53 -18.07
C THR A 33 7.06 -9.35 -16.77
N LYS A 34 8.07 -9.25 -15.91
CA LYS A 34 7.96 -9.71 -14.52
C LYS A 34 7.65 -8.53 -13.62
N LEU A 35 6.48 -8.55 -12.98
CA LEU A 35 6.07 -7.52 -12.03
C LEU A 35 6.31 -8.03 -10.61
N LYS A 36 7.04 -7.27 -9.80
CA LYS A 36 7.13 -7.49 -8.36
C LYS A 36 6.37 -6.38 -7.65
N VAL A 37 5.44 -6.75 -6.79
CA VAL A 37 4.64 -5.82 -6.00
C VAL A 37 4.82 -6.14 -4.53
N ARG A 38 5.09 -5.13 -3.70
CA ARG A 38 5.10 -5.27 -2.25
C ARG A 38 4.17 -4.22 -1.64
N PHE A 39 3.22 -4.69 -0.85
CA PHE A 39 2.43 -3.82 0.00
C PHE A 39 3.24 -3.47 1.25
N VAL A 40 3.34 -2.18 1.57
CA VAL A 40 4.05 -1.68 2.75
C VAL A 40 3.08 -0.89 3.60
N LEU A 41 2.86 -1.34 4.83
CA LEU A 41 2.03 -0.66 5.82
C LEU A 41 2.87 0.38 6.57
N GLY A 42 2.53 1.66 6.42
CA GLY A 42 3.27 2.77 7.02
C GLY A 42 2.71 3.23 8.37
N ALA A 43 1.39 3.24 8.54
CA ALA A 43 0.76 3.59 9.81
C ALA A 43 -0.60 2.93 9.97
N VAL A 44 -0.97 2.67 11.22
CA VAL A 44 -2.28 2.15 11.62
C VAL A 44 -2.89 3.09 12.65
N TYR A 45 -4.15 3.47 12.43
CA TYR A 45 -4.92 4.29 13.34
C TYR A 45 -6.19 3.57 13.72
N ARG A 46 -6.55 3.57 15.00
CA ARG A 46 -7.85 3.07 15.48
C ARG A 46 -8.75 4.26 15.76
N ALA A 47 -9.95 4.28 15.18
CA ALA A 47 -10.96 5.27 15.52
C ALA A 47 -11.45 5.07 16.97
N LYS A 48 -11.63 6.17 17.71
CA LYS A 48 -12.10 6.10 19.10
C LYS A 48 -13.59 5.75 19.19
N ASP A 49 -14.39 6.39 18.33
CA ASP A 49 -15.85 6.37 18.43
C ASP A 49 -16.54 5.87 17.14
N LYS A 50 -15.83 5.10 16.31
CA LYS A 50 -16.41 4.46 15.11
C LYS A 50 -16.17 2.96 15.14
N TYR A 51 -17.25 2.23 14.90
CA TYR A 51 -17.30 0.77 14.89
C TYR A 51 -17.99 0.30 13.59
N THR A 52 -17.64 -0.89 13.13
CA THR A 52 -18.34 -1.56 12.01
C THR A 52 -19.73 -1.99 12.47
N GLU A 53 -20.58 -2.43 11.53
CA GLU A 53 -21.90 -3.00 11.87
C GLU A 53 -21.79 -4.22 12.79
N GLY A 54 -20.67 -4.95 12.73
CA GLY A 54 -20.36 -6.08 13.62
C GLY A 54 -19.87 -5.68 15.01
N GLY A 55 -19.66 -4.39 15.28
CA GLY A 55 -19.17 -3.87 16.55
C GLY A 55 -17.64 -3.83 16.69
N ASP A 56 -16.89 -4.12 15.62
CA ASP A 56 -15.43 -4.04 15.64
C ASP A 56 -14.94 -2.58 15.52
N PRO A 57 -13.86 -2.18 16.22
CA PRO A 57 -13.28 -0.85 16.03
C PRO A 57 -12.86 -0.62 14.57
N VAL A 58 -13.12 0.57 14.04
CA VAL A 58 -12.66 0.93 12.70
C VAL A 58 -11.15 1.24 12.73
N TYR A 59 -10.39 0.56 11.88
CA TYR A 59 -8.98 0.84 11.64
C TYR A 59 -8.79 1.56 10.30
N ILE A 60 -7.96 2.60 10.32
CA ILE A 60 -7.54 3.36 9.15
C ILE A 60 -6.06 3.11 8.95
N THR A 61 -5.67 2.67 7.75
CA THR A 61 -4.28 2.44 7.40
C THR A 61 -3.74 3.51 6.46
N ARG A 62 -2.45 3.81 6.58
CA ARG A 62 -1.68 4.47 5.53
C ARG A 62 -0.67 3.47 5.00
N SER A 63 -0.73 3.21 3.71
CA SER A 63 0.09 2.19 3.06
C SER A 63 0.48 2.62 1.66
N GLN A 64 1.50 2.00 1.11
CA GLN A 64 1.94 2.18 -0.26
C GLN A 64 2.23 0.84 -0.92
N ASN A 65 2.10 0.78 -2.24
CA ASN A 65 2.61 -0.33 -3.02
C ASN A 65 3.95 0.08 -3.63
N ILE A 66 4.98 -0.74 -3.41
CA ILE A 66 6.22 -0.65 -4.16
C ILE A 66 6.09 -1.59 -5.36
N VAL A 67 6.28 -1.05 -6.57
CA VAL A 67 6.13 -1.78 -7.82
C VAL A 67 7.43 -1.73 -8.59
N VAL A 68 7.94 -2.90 -8.98
CA VAL A 68 9.13 -3.06 -9.82
C VAL A 68 8.73 -3.86 -11.04
N ALA A 69 8.97 -3.31 -12.22
CA ALA A 69 8.76 -4.00 -13.49
C ALA A 69 10.12 -4.36 -14.12
N ILE A 70 10.34 -5.64 -14.36
CA ILE A 70 11.46 -6.14 -15.16
C ILE A 70 10.87 -6.42 -16.55
N VAL A 71 11.06 -5.43 -17.42
CA VAL A 71 10.44 -5.36 -18.75
C VAL A 71 11.40 -5.91 -19.81
N PRO A 72 10.94 -6.76 -20.74
CA PRO A 72 11.68 -7.19 -21.92
C PRO A 72 12.23 -6.01 -22.73
N ASP A 73 13.38 -6.20 -23.39
CA ASP A 73 14.08 -5.10 -24.09
C ASP A 73 13.26 -4.56 -25.26
N GLU A 74 12.51 -5.41 -25.97
CA GLU A 74 11.62 -5.05 -27.08
C GLU A 74 10.46 -4.12 -26.68
N LEU A 75 10.11 -4.08 -25.41
CA LEU A 75 9.09 -3.17 -24.86
C LEU A 75 9.71 -1.89 -24.29
N ARG A 76 11.04 -1.81 -24.16
CA ARG A 76 11.71 -0.58 -23.76
C ARG A 76 11.76 0.38 -24.93
N LYS A 77 11.45 1.64 -24.67
CA LYS A 77 11.66 2.70 -25.65
C LYS A 77 13.16 2.80 -25.93
N GLU A 78 13.56 2.78 -27.20
CA GLU A 78 14.95 3.05 -27.60
C GLU A 78 15.42 4.37 -26.98
N GLY A 79 16.60 4.33 -26.38
CA GLY A 79 17.04 5.28 -25.35
C GLY A 79 16.99 6.75 -25.80
N GLN A 80 16.46 7.60 -24.91
CA GLN A 80 17.26 8.76 -24.52
C GLN A 80 18.47 8.19 -23.79
N ASN A 81 19.52 7.87 -24.54
CA ASN A 81 20.84 7.70 -23.97
C ASN A 81 21.17 9.04 -23.30
N GLY A 82 21.24 9.04 -21.97
CA GLY A 82 21.77 10.16 -21.23
C GLY A 82 23.26 10.28 -21.56
N ASP A 83 23.60 11.25 -22.39
CA ASP A 83 24.92 11.90 -22.40
C ASP A 83 25.18 12.57 -21.05
#